data_AF-A0AB34H0Z5-F1
#
_entry.id   AF-A0AB34H0Z5-F1
#
_cell.length_a   1.000
_cell.length_b   1.000
_cell.length_c   1.000
_cell.angle_alpha   90.00
_cell.angle_beta   90.00
_cell.angle_gamma   90.00
#
_symmetry.space_group_name_H-M   'P 1'
#
loop_
_entity.id
_entity.type
_entity.pdbx_description
1 polymer ?
#
loop_
_entity_poly.entity_id
_entity_poly.type
_entity_poly.pdbx_seq_one_letter_code
_entity_poly.pdbx_strand_id
1 'polypeptide(L)'
;MKERYSLWPWKPQGKTQSQTGLRKRETFLSSRPGKEEDCQVLSIQSHVICGYVGNQETTLLLQVLGFKIDIVNSVQFSNHTGYLHWNGQALNSDELHELYDGLELNNMNKYDYVLTGYMQDKFFLAMVVDTRKELKQQNSSLLVVYIPVMGDRWNREGSIYLPEDLLLVYREEVMPVADIITPNQFEAELLSWRKIHSQEEDLAVSDGCAALNGP
;
A
#
# COMPACT_ATOMS: atom_id res chain seq x y z
N MET A 1 -10.50 10.59 -43.21
CA MET A 1 -11.77 10.96 -42.55
C MET A 1 -11.60 10.74 -41.06
N LYS A 2 -11.73 11.82 -40.28
CA LYS A 2 -11.75 11.82 -38.82
C LYS A 2 -13.20 11.70 -38.37
N GLU A 3 -13.47 10.92 -37.32
CA GLU A 3 -14.58 11.12 -36.36
C GLU A 3 -14.46 10.09 -35.23
N ARG A 4 -14.82 10.32 -33.97
CA ARG A 4 -14.93 11.49 -33.07
C ARG A 4 -15.30 10.81 -31.74
N TYR A 5 -14.45 10.87 -30.72
CA TYR A 5 -14.91 10.71 -29.34
C TYR A 5 -14.68 12.05 -28.63
N SER A 6 -15.79 12.62 -28.21
CA SER A 6 -15.96 13.91 -27.57
C SER A 6 -15.36 13.93 -26.18
N LEU A 7 -14.30 14.73 -26.01
CA LEU A 7 -13.83 15.22 -24.73
C LEU A 7 -14.84 16.23 -24.17
N TRP A 8 -15.27 16.02 -22.93
CA TRP A 8 -16.06 16.96 -22.15
C TRP A 8 -15.18 18.16 -21.75
N PRO A 9 -15.49 19.42 -22.11
CA PRO A 9 -14.66 20.55 -21.72
C PRO A 9 -15.14 21.12 -20.37
N TRP A 10 -14.35 20.94 -19.31
CA TRP A 10 -14.52 21.74 -18.11
C TRP A 10 -13.81 23.09 -18.31
N LYS A 11 -14.57 24.19 -18.25
CA LYS A 11 -14.04 25.56 -18.12
C LYS A 11 -14.23 26.03 -16.67
N PRO A 12 -13.24 26.69 -16.06
CA PRO A 12 -13.43 27.30 -14.76
C PRO A 12 -14.28 28.57 -14.92
N GLN A 13 -15.48 28.58 -14.34
CA GLN A 13 -16.21 29.83 -14.10
C GLN A 13 -15.81 30.35 -12.73
N GLY A 14 -15.27 31.57 -12.71
CA GLY A 14 -14.91 32.28 -11.49
C GLY A 14 -16.10 32.44 -10.56
N LYS A 15 -15.94 31.98 -9.31
CA LYS A 15 -16.77 32.39 -8.19
C LYS A 15 -15.84 32.91 -7.10
N THR A 16 -16.02 34.16 -6.74
CA THR A 16 -15.43 34.84 -5.60
C THR A 16 -15.65 33.99 -4.34
N GLN A 17 -14.57 33.56 -3.69
CA GLN A 17 -14.65 32.87 -2.41
C GLN A 17 -15.16 33.85 -1.34
N SER A 18 -16.34 33.57 -0.78
CA SER A 18 -16.83 34.29 0.40
C SER A 18 -16.10 33.78 1.65
N GLN A 19 -15.63 34.71 2.47
CA GLN A 19 -14.91 34.45 3.75
C GLN A 19 -15.70 33.59 4.77
N THR A 20 -16.97 33.32 4.52
CA THR A 20 -17.82 32.42 5.31
C THR A 20 -17.49 30.93 5.17
N GLY A 21 -16.79 30.52 4.09
CA GLY A 21 -16.37 29.12 3.88
C GLY A 21 -15.16 28.67 4.70
N LEU A 22 -14.30 29.61 5.12
CA LEU A 22 -13.11 29.32 5.91
C LEU A 22 -13.45 28.95 7.36
N ARG A 23 -14.42 29.63 7.97
CA ARG A 23 -14.82 29.35 9.36
C ARG A 23 -15.41 27.97 9.59
N LYS A 24 -16.07 27.36 8.58
CA LYS A 24 -16.66 26.01 8.72
C LYS A 24 -15.64 24.87 8.59
N ARG A 25 -14.46 25.11 8.00
CA ARG A 25 -13.37 24.11 7.97
C ARG A 25 -12.70 23.98 9.33
N GLU A 26 -12.50 25.09 10.02
CA GLU A 26 -11.90 25.11 11.36
C GLU A 26 -12.78 24.39 12.39
N THR A 27 -14.11 24.51 12.30
CA THR A 27 -15.03 23.89 13.28
C THR A 27 -15.23 22.39 13.08
N PHE A 28 -14.99 21.86 11.87
CA PHE A 28 -15.13 20.41 11.63
C PHE A 28 -13.91 19.63 12.11
N LEU A 29 -12.73 20.26 12.08
CA LEU A 29 -11.48 19.68 12.57
C LEU A 29 -11.30 19.82 14.10
N SER A 30 -11.94 20.80 14.74
CA SER A 30 -11.72 21.09 16.17
C SER A 30 -12.53 20.26 17.16
N SER A 31 -13.26 19.22 16.72
CA SER A 31 -14.22 18.50 17.58
C SER A 31 -13.91 17.02 17.84
N ARG A 32 -12.71 16.54 17.46
CA ARG A 32 -12.28 15.16 17.77
C ARG A 32 -11.46 15.12 19.06
N PRO A 33 -11.89 14.39 20.11
CA PRO A 33 -11.12 14.24 21.32
C PRO A 33 -10.09 13.11 21.16
N GLY A 34 -8.79 13.47 21.18
CA GLY A 34 -7.67 12.56 21.42
C GLY A 34 -6.75 12.31 20.21
N LYS A 35 -5.55 12.94 20.23
CA LYS A 35 -4.36 12.68 19.38
C LYS A 35 -4.64 12.43 17.88
N GLU A 36 -4.84 13.50 17.10
CA GLU A 36 -4.90 13.38 15.63
C GLU A 36 -3.92 14.28 14.88
N GLU A 37 -2.97 14.93 15.56
CA GLU A 37 -2.07 15.90 14.90
C GLU A 37 -0.69 15.32 14.48
N ASP A 38 -0.34 14.09 14.85
CA ASP A 38 1.00 13.54 14.59
C ASP A 38 1.01 12.05 14.18
N CYS A 39 -0.01 11.57 13.46
CA CYS A 39 0.01 10.19 12.98
C CYS A 39 1.01 10.04 11.82
N GLN A 40 2.04 9.21 12.01
CA GLN A 40 3.11 9.01 11.02
C GLN A 40 2.98 7.64 10.34
N VAL A 41 2.97 7.65 9.01
CA VAL A 41 2.81 6.47 8.16
C VAL A 41 4.07 6.28 7.31
N LEU A 42 4.61 5.06 7.29
CA LEU A 42 5.60 4.63 6.31
C LEU A 42 4.90 3.85 5.20
N SER A 43 5.00 4.32 3.95
CA SER A 43 4.42 3.63 2.80
C SER A 43 5.50 3.03 1.90
N ILE A 44 5.56 1.70 1.84
CA ILE A 44 6.50 0.92 1.03
C ILE A 44 5.74 0.26 -0.13
N GLN A 45 5.65 0.97 -1.27
CA GLN A 45 4.83 0.56 -2.41
C GLN A 45 5.49 0.96 -3.73
N SER A 46 4.89 0.56 -4.85
CA SER A 46 5.33 1.01 -6.18
C SER A 46 5.08 2.50 -6.42
N HIS A 47 5.85 3.11 -7.32
CA HIS A 47 5.60 4.44 -7.85
C HIS A 47 5.72 4.47 -9.39
N VAL A 48 4.84 5.25 -10.03
CA VAL A 48 4.92 5.54 -11.47
C VAL A 48 5.00 7.04 -11.71
N ILE A 49 5.66 7.49 -12.79
CA ILE A 49 5.71 8.91 -13.15
C ILE A 49 4.36 9.35 -13.74
N CYS A 50 3.78 8.54 -14.64
CA CYS A 50 2.50 8.80 -15.29
C CYS A 50 1.49 7.71 -14.93
N GLY A 51 0.49 8.07 -14.13
CA GLY A 51 -0.56 7.17 -13.66
C GLY A 51 -1.05 7.58 -12.27
N TYR A 52 -1.88 6.75 -11.65
CA TYR A 52 -2.27 6.86 -10.25
C TYR A 52 -2.35 5.44 -9.68
N VAL A 53 -1.23 4.98 -9.13
CA VAL A 53 -1.10 3.68 -8.46
C VAL A 53 -0.05 3.78 -7.35
N GLY A 54 -0.15 2.91 -6.34
CA GLY A 54 0.80 2.81 -5.24
C GLY A 54 1.02 4.16 -4.53
N ASN A 55 2.28 4.50 -4.26
CA ASN A 55 2.64 5.71 -3.51
C ASN A 55 2.11 7.00 -4.14
N GLN A 56 1.89 7.05 -5.45
CA GLN A 56 1.37 8.26 -6.09
C GLN A 56 -0.08 8.57 -5.66
N GLU A 57 -0.91 7.54 -5.46
CA GLU A 57 -2.28 7.69 -4.95
C GLU A 57 -2.31 7.74 -3.43
N THR A 58 -1.60 6.81 -2.76
CA THR A 58 -1.56 6.67 -1.30
C THR A 58 -1.11 7.97 -0.62
N THR A 59 -0.08 8.64 -1.16
CA THR A 59 0.43 9.90 -0.60
C THR A 59 -0.63 10.98 -0.58
N LEU A 60 -1.34 11.18 -1.69
CA LEU A 60 -2.37 12.21 -1.79
C LEU A 60 -3.51 11.93 -0.82
N LEU A 61 -3.99 10.69 -0.76
CA LEU A 61 -5.11 10.30 0.10
C LEU A 61 -4.78 10.52 1.58
N LEU A 62 -3.62 10.03 2.02
CA LEU A 62 -3.21 10.15 3.42
C LEU A 62 -2.94 11.60 3.83
N GLN A 63 -2.31 12.40 2.96
CA GLN A 63 -2.11 13.84 3.22
C GLN A 63 -3.44 14.61 3.30
N VAL A 64 -4.41 14.30 2.44
CA VAL A 64 -5.75 14.89 2.48
C VAL A 64 -6.47 14.57 3.79
N LEU A 65 -6.21 13.38 4.36
CA LEU A 65 -6.75 12.94 5.64
C LEU A 65 -5.97 13.47 6.86
N GLY A 66 -4.87 14.19 6.65
CA GLY A 66 -4.06 14.81 7.72
C GLY A 66 -2.92 13.96 8.27
N PHE A 67 -2.63 12.81 7.67
CA PHE A 67 -1.50 11.97 8.07
C PHE A 67 -0.17 12.55 7.58
N LYS A 68 0.88 12.38 8.37
CA LYS A 68 2.27 12.53 7.91
C LYS A 68 2.68 11.22 7.24
N ILE A 69 3.27 11.31 6.06
CA ILE A 69 3.64 10.12 5.28
C ILE A 69 5.08 10.25 4.79
N ASP A 70 5.87 9.23 5.08
CA ASP A 70 7.16 8.97 4.45
C ASP A 70 7.00 7.84 3.44
N ILE A 71 7.67 7.95 2.30
CA ILE A 71 7.50 7.02 1.17
C ILE A 71 8.80 6.33 0.83
N VAL A 72 8.71 5.02 0.59
CA VAL A 72 9.74 4.20 -0.02
C VAL A 72 9.15 3.59 -1.28
N ASN A 73 9.78 3.86 -2.41
CA ASN A 73 9.35 3.33 -3.70
C ASN A 73 10.03 1.97 -3.92
N SER A 74 9.28 0.88 -3.84
CA SER A 74 9.78 -0.47 -4.18
C SER A 74 10.18 -0.55 -5.66
N VAL A 75 9.47 0.18 -6.51
CA VAL A 75 9.82 0.40 -7.91
C VAL A 75 9.53 1.85 -8.29
N GLN A 76 10.30 2.35 -9.24
CA GLN A 76 10.07 3.65 -9.86
C GLN A 76 10.04 3.49 -11.38
N PHE A 77 8.83 3.42 -11.93
CA PHE A 77 8.59 3.21 -13.35
C PHE A 77 8.02 4.45 -14.05
N SER A 78 8.10 4.48 -15.38
CA SER A 78 7.51 5.54 -16.19
C SER A 78 5.98 5.54 -16.13
N ASN A 79 5.37 4.35 -16.11
CA ASN A 79 3.93 4.11 -16.13
C ASN A 79 3.63 2.67 -15.70
N HIS A 80 2.35 2.32 -15.55
CA HIS A 80 1.92 0.97 -15.19
C HIS A 80 2.43 -0.09 -16.20
N THR A 81 2.76 -1.29 -15.71
CA THR A 81 3.34 -2.39 -16.51
C THR A 81 2.35 -3.01 -17.51
N GLY A 82 1.06 -2.71 -17.37
CA GLY A 82 0.02 -3.10 -18.33
C GLY A 82 0.05 -2.34 -19.67
N TYR A 83 0.90 -1.31 -19.81
CA TYR A 83 1.13 -0.64 -21.09
C TYR A 83 2.17 -1.40 -21.93
N LEU A 84 2.13 -1.20 -23.25
CA LEU A 84 3.06 -1.85 -24.19
C LEU A 84 4.53 -1.56 -23.89
N HIS A 85 4.83 -0.35 -23.41
CA HIS A 85 6.18 0.07 -23.04
C HIS A 85 6.16 0.69 -21.65
N TRP A 86 7.17 0.36 -20.88
CA TRP A 86 7.48 0.97 -19.60
C TRP A 86 9.00 0.84 -19.38
N ASN A 87 9.57 1.74 -18.59
CA ASN A 87 10.97 1.68 -18.18
C ASN A 87 11.09 2.12 -16.72
N GLY A 88 12.20 1.75 -16.08
CA GLY A 88 12.57 2.25 -14.76
C GLY A 88 13.35 1.21 -13.97
N GLN A 89 13.29 1.33 -12.64
CA GLN A 89 14.15 0.59 -11.73
C GLN A 89 13.37 0.03 -10.54
N ALA A 90 13.82 -1.11 -10.02
CA ALA A 90 13.36 -1.69 -8.77
C ALA A 90 14.40 -1.42 -7.68
N LEU A 91 13.94 -1.04 -6.50
CA LEU A 91 14.77 -0.88 -5.30
C LEU A 91 15.06 -2.28 -4.74
N ASN A 92 16.32 -2.61 -4.53
CA ASN A 92 16.71 -3.91 -3.97
C ASN A 92 16.77 -3.89 -2.43
N SER A 93 16.97 -5.06 -1.81
CA SER A 93 16.99 -5.20 -0.34
C SER A 93 18.11 -4.42 0.34
N ASP A 94 19.30 -4.36 -0.27
CA ASP A 94 20.46 -3.68 0.29
C ASP A 94 20.26 -2.16 0.26
N GLU A 95 19.68 -1.65 -0.84
CA GLU A 95 19.31 -0.24 -0.97
C GLU A 95 18.20 0.16 0.02
N LEU A 96 17.21 -0.71 0.25
CA LEU A 96 16.20 -0.49 1.29
C LEU A 96 16.84 -0.42 2.68
N HIS A 97 17.75 -1.35 2.98
CA HIS A 97 18.47 -1.38 4.25
C HIS A 97 19.31 -0.12 4.44
N GLU A 98 20.03 0.35 3.42
CA GLU A 98 20.81 1.59 3.49
C GLU A 98 19.94 2.80 3.83
N LEU A 99 18.77 2.94 3.19
CA LEU A 99 17.84 4.03 3.48
C LEU A 99 17.26 3.94 4.89
N TYR A 100 16.86 2.73 5.31
CA TYR A 100 16.26 2.52 6.62
C TYR A 100 17.29 2.72 7.75
N ASP A 101 18.52 2.24 7.60
CA ASP A 101 19.63 2.51 8.53
C ASP A 101 19.88 4.02 8.65
N GLY A 102 19.83 4.75 7.54
CA GLY A 102 19.87 6.22 7.55
C GLY A 102 18.76 6.86 8.40
N LEU A 103 17.53 6.34 8.35
CA LEU A 103 16.43 6.81 9.21
C LEU A 103 16.67 6.47 10.67
N GLU A 104 17.14 5.26 10.97
CA GLU A 104 17.43 4.80 12.33
C GLU A 104 18.54 5.62 12.98
N LEU A 105 19.67 5.83 12.28
CA LEU A 105 20.79 6.64 12.77
C LEU A 105 20.39 8.07 13.12
N ASN A 106 19.35 8.61 12.45
CA ASN A 106 18.79 9.92 12.71
C ASN A 106 17.59 9.90 13.69
N ASN A 107 17.22 8.73 14.21
CA ASN A 107 16.05 8.52 15.09
C ASN A 107 14.73 9.02 14.45
N MET A 108 14.62 8.84 13.13
CA MET A 108 13.49 9.26 12.29
C MET A 108 12.55 8.11 11.91
N ASN A 109 12.87 6.87 12.28
CA ASN A 109 12.06 5.67 12.02
C ASN A 109 10.89 5.47 13.01
N LYS A 110 10.18 6.54 13.38
CA LYS A 110 9.04 6.48 14.32
C LYS A 110 7.72 6.49 13.57
N TYR A 111 7.06 5.34 13.56
CA TYR A 111 5.81 5.18 12.80
C TYR A 111 4.69 4.63 13.68
N ASP A 112 3.46 5.03 13.34
CA ASP A 112 2.23 4.47 13.89
C ASP A 112 1.65 3.41 12.95
N TYR A 113 1.86 3.58 11.64
CA TYR A 113 1.40 2.67 10.60
C TYR A 113 2.49 2.39 9.57
N VAL A 114 2.51 1.16 9.06
CA VAL A 114 3.26 0.80 7.85
C VAL A 114 2.27 0.25 6.83
N LEU A 115 2.30 0.80 5.62
CA LEU A 115 1.52 0.31 4.49
C LEU A 115 2.48 -0.32 3.48
N THR A 116 2.22 -1.54 3.07
CA THR A 116 2.98 -2.19 2.00
C THR A 116 2.13 -2.36 0.74
N GLY A 117 2.76 -2.70 -0.38
CA GLY A 117 2.08 -2.90 -1.65
C GLY A 117 2.93 -3.70 -2.60
N TYR A 118 2.85 -3.38 -3.90
CA TYR A 118 3.60 -4.09 -4.94
C TYR A 118 5.11 -4.12 -4.68
N MET A 119 5.69 -5.32 -4.71
CA MET A 119 7.13 -5.59 -4.56
C MET A 119 7.51 -6.68 -5.58
N GLN A 120 8.72 -6.62 -6.14
CA GLN A 120 9.14 -7.57 -7.18
C GLN A 120 10.09 -8.66 -6.69
N ASP A 121 10.67 -8.48 -5.51
CA ASP A 121 11.77 -9.29 -5.02
C ASP A 121 11.51 -9.84 -3.62
N LYS A 122 11.88 -11.10 -3.42
CA LYS A 122 11.64 -11.82 -2.16
C LYS A 122 12.54 -11.33 -1.03
N PHE A 123 13.78 -10.94 -1.33
CA PHE A 123 14.70 -10.43 -0.31
C PHE A 123 14.26 -9.05 0.15
N PHE A 124 13.72 -8.24 -0.78
CA PHE A 124 13.06 -6.99 -0.44
C PHE A 124 11.88 -7.19 0.52
N LEU A 125 10.99 -8.15 0.23
CA LEU A 125 9.86 -8.46 1.12
C LEU A 125 10.33 -8.98 2.49
N ALA A 126 11.33 -9.86 2.53
CA ALA A 126 11.92 -10.34 3.77
C ALA A 126 12.51 -9.18 4.61
N MET A 127 13.21 -8.24 3.98
CA MET A 127 13.70 -7.04 4.66
C MET A 127 12.54 -6.17 5.18
N VAL A 128 11.42 -6.04 4.46
CA VAL A 128 10.24 -5.35 4.99
C VAL A 128 9.68 -6.06 6.24
N VAL A 129 9.71 -7.39 6.28
CA VAL A 129 9.33 -8.17 7.47
C VAL A 129 10.29 -7.91 8.63
N ASP A 130 11.60 -7.83 8.39
CA ASP A 130 12.59 -7.52 9.42
C ASP A 130 12.46 -6.08 9.94
N THR A 131 12.25 -5.11 9.05
CA THR A 131 11.92 -3.72 9.40
C THR A 131 10.70 -3.66 10.33
N ARG A 132 9.66 -4.44 10.03
CA ARG A 132 8.45 -4.54 10.86
C ARG A 132 8.75 -5.10 12.26
N LYS A 133 9.66 -6.06 12.39
CA LYS A 133 10.05 -6.60 13.71
C LYS A 133 10.69 -5.51 14.57
N GLU A 134 11.59 -4.73 14.01
CA GLU A 134 12.27 -3.63 14.71
C GLU A 134 11.30 -2.51 15.09
N LEU A 135 10.47 -2.05 14.15
CA LEU A 135 9.48 -1.00 14.43
C LEU A 135 8.48 -1.43 15.51
N LYS A 136 8.08 -2.72 15.56
CA LYS A 136 7.22 -3.25 16.63
C LYS A 136 7.92 -3.33 17.99
N GLN A 137 9.24 -3.50 18.03
CA GLN A 137 10.01 -3.41 19.28
C GLN A 137 10.02 -1.98 19.83
N GLN A 138 10.05 -0.99 18.95
CA GLN A 138 10.00 0.44 19.33
C GLN A 138 8.58 0.90 19.67
N ASN A 139 7.57 0.41 18.95
CA ASN A 139 6.17 0.74 19.12
C ASN A 139 5.31 -0.53 19.05
N SER A 140 4.93 -1.08 20.21
CA SER A 140 4.05 -2.26 20.28
C SER A 140 2.66 -2.03 19.68
N SER A 141 2.24 -0.78 19.58
CA SER A 141 0.95 -0.37 19.00
C SER A 141 1.01 -0.08 17.50
N LEU A 142 2.19 -0.20 16.86
CA LEU A 142 2.34 -0.06 15.42
C LEU A 142 1.35 -0.97 14.70
N LEU A 143 0.73 -0.52 13.60
CA LEU A 143 -0.09 -1.38 12.75
C LEU A 143 0.52 -1.51 11.36
N VAL A 144 0.80 -2.74 10.94
CA VAL A 144 1.37 -3.03 9.62
C VAL A 144 0.33 -3.70 8.72
N VAL A 145 0.04 -3.05 7.60
CA VAL A 145 -0.91 -3.51 6.59
C VAL A 145 -0.15 -4.09 5.40
N TYR A 146 -0.39 -5.37 5.14
CA TYR A 146 0.11 -6.07 3.98
C TYR A 146 -0.91 -6.09 2.85
N ILE A 147 -0.54 -5.52 1.70
CA ILE A 147 -1.35 -5.58 0.48
C ILE A 147 -0.58 -6.48 -0.50
N PRO A 148 -0.88 -7.80 -0.55
CA PRO A 148 -0.05 -8.77 -1.25
C PRO A 148 -0.34 -8.76 -2.77
N VAL A 149 0.07 -7.69 -3.46
CA VAL A 149 -0.19 -7.46 -4.89
C VAL A 149 0.56 -8.48 -5.76
N MET A 150 -0.02 -9.66 -5.96
CA MET A 150 0.64 -10.77 -6.66
C MET A 150 -0.01 -11.11 -8.00
N GLY A 151 -1.29 -10.79 -8.16
CA GLY A 151 -2.01 -11.20 -9.36
C GLY A 151 -3.50 -10.92 -9.26
N ASP A 152 -4.18 -11.06 -10.38
CA ASP A 152 -5.64 -10.95 -10.42
C ASP A 152 -6.23 -11.92 -11.45
N ARG A 153 -7.54 -12.14 -11.38
CA ARG A 153 -8.30 -12.89 -12.37
C ARG A 153 -8.76 -11.96 -13.48
N TRP A 154 -8.19 -12.13 -14.66
CA TRP A 154 -8.66 -11.48 -15.88
C TRP A 154 -9.32 -12.51 -16.81
N ASN A 155 -10.53 -12.22 -17.30
CA ASN A 155 -11.27 -13.12 -18.19
C ASN A 155 -11.48 -14.56 -17.67
N ARG A 156 -11.61 -14.73 -16.34
CA ARG A 156 -11.73 -16.02 -15.62
C ARG A 156 -10.43 -16.84 -15.51
N GLU A 157 -9.33 -16.37 -16.09
CA GLU A 157 -8.00 -16.94 -15.93
C GLU A 157 -7.20 -16.10 -14.93
N GLY A 158 -6.56 -16.75 -13.95
CA GLY A 158 -5.71 -16.08 -12.99
C GLY A 158 -4.31 -15.87 -13.56
N SER A 159 -3.76 -14.67 -13.42
CA SER A 159 -2.38 -14.39 -13.81
C SER A 159 -1.59 -13.90 -12.61
N ILE A 160 -0.47 -14.54 -12.34
CA ILE A 160 0.51 -14.09 -11.35
C ILE A 160 1.47 -13.13 -12.05
N TYR A 161 1.65 -11.93 -11.49
CA TYR A 161 2.53 -10.89 -12.03
C TYR A 161 3.98 -11.03 -11.54
N LEU A 162 4.20 -11.91 -10.55
CA LEU A 162 5.41 -12.01 -9.75
C LEU A 162 5.97 -13.44 -9.72
N PRO A 163 7.26 -13.60 -9.38
CA PRO A 163 7.88 -14.91 -9.18
C PRO A 163 7.20 -15.77 -8.09
N GLU A 164 7.19 -17.10 -8.26
CA GLU A 164 6.56 -18.03 -7.31
C GLU A 164 7.22 -18.03 -5.92
N ASP A 165 8.51 -17.72 -5.83
CA ASP A 165 9.23 -17.70 -4.55
C ASP A 165 8.81 -16.54 -3.64
N LEU A 166 8.26 -15.45 -4.19
CA LEU A 166 7.66 -14.37 -3.40
C LEU A 166 6.39 -14.82 -2.67
N LEU A 167 5.60 -15.71 -3.27
CA LEU A 167 4.41 -16.28 -2.64
C LEU A 167 4.77 -17.06 -1.36
N LEU A 168 5.89 -17.77 -1.37
CA LEU A 168 6.36 -18.50 -0.19
C LEU A 168 6.71 -17.53 0.95
N VAL A 169 7.39 -16.42 0.67
CA VAL A 169 7.69 -15.40 1.69
C VAL A 169 6.41 -14.80 2.27
N TYR A 170 5.40 -14.50 1.45
CA TYR A 170 4.12 -14.03 1.98
C TYR A 170 3.49 -15.04 2.95
N ARG A 171 3.55 -16.33 2.65
CA ARG A 171 2.91 -17.37 3.48
C ARG A 171 3.70 -17.72 4.73
N GLU A 172 5.02 -17.82 4.61
CA GLU A 172 5.89 -18.34 5.67
C GLU A 172 6.41 -17.23 6.57
N GLU A 173 6.52 -16.00 6.07
CA GLU A 173 7.12 -14.89 6.81
C GLU A 173 6.14 -13.74 7.09
N VAL A 174 5.27 -13.38 6.13
CA VAL A 174 4.33 -12.26 6.31
C VAL A 174 3.07 -12.69 7.07
N MET A 175 2.39 -13.76 6.63
CA MET A 175 1.15 -14.24 7.26
C MET A 175 1.27 -14.59 8.74
N PRO A 176 2.42 -14.97 9.31
CA PRO A 176 2.51 -15.15 10.77
C PRO A 176 2.62 -13.85 11.57
N VAL A 177 2.92 -12.72 10.92
CA VAL A 177 3.25 -11.45 11.61
C VAL A 177 2.42 -10.24 11.16
N ALA A 178 1.56 -10.41 10.15
CA ALA A 178 0.74 -9.33 9.61
C ALA A 178 -0.31 -8.89 10.63
N ASP A 179 -0.40 -7.59 10.92
CA ASP A 179 -1.51 -7.08 11.74
C ASP A 179 -2.79 -7.07 10.90
N ILE A 180 -2.67 -6.66 9.62
CA ILE A 180 -3.75 -6.66 8.64
C ILE A 180 -3.18 -7.16 7.31
N ILE A 181 -3.92 -8.02 6.62
CA ILE A 181 -3.63 -8.41 5.23
C ILE A 181 -4.88 -8.22 4.38
N THR A 182 -4.74 -7.63 3.20
CA THR A 182 -5.88 -7.28 2.33
C THR A 182 -5.71 -7.86 0.92
N PRO A 183 -5.75 -9.20 0.76
CA PRO A 183 -5.69 -9.82 -0.55
C PRO A 183 -6.99 -9.61 -1.33
N ASN A 184 -6.91 -9.63 -2.66
CA ASN A 184 -8.09 -9.92 -3.49
C ASN A 184 -8.42 -11.44 -3.44
N GLN A 185 -9.54 -11.86 -4.03
CA GLN A 185 -9.94 -13.28 -4.02
C GLN A 185 -8.86 -14.20 -4.61
N PHE A 186 -8.22 -13.83 -5.72
CA PHE A 186 -7.19 -14.66 -6.35
C PHE A 186 -5.97 -14.83 -5.43
N GLU A 187 -5.51 -13.74 -4.82
CA GLU A 187 -4.42 -13.73 -3.85
C GLU A 187 -4.77 -14.53 -2.60
N ALA A 188 -6.01 -14.42 -2.09
CA ALA A 188 -6.48 -15.21 -0.96
C ALA A 188 -6.46 -16.71 -1.25
N GLU A 189 -6.84 -17.12 -2.47
CA GLU A 189 -6.73 -18.52 -2.89
C GLU A 189 -5.28 -19.01 -2.95
N LEU A 190 -4.35 -18.17 -3.43
CA LEU A 190 -2.91 -18.49 -3.45
C LEU A 190 -2.34 -18.61 -2.04
N LEU A 191 -2.70 -17.68 -1.14
CA LEU A 191 -2.24 -17.63 0.25
C LEU A 191 -2.85 -18.71 1.14
N SER A 192 -4.03 -19.23 0.79
CA SER A 192 -4.70 -20.29 1.55
C SER A 192 -4.53 -21.68 0.93
N TRP A 193 -4.09 -21.78 -0.32
CA TRP A 193 -4.16 -23.00 -1.15
C TRP A 193 -5.58 -23.56 -1.28
N ARG A 194 -6.61 -22.71 -1.15
CA ARG A 194 -8.02 -23.10 -1.25
C ARG A 194 -8.67 -22.33 -2.38
N LYS A 195 -9.57 -22.97 -3.11
CA LYS A 195 -10.44 -22.28 -4.06
C LYS A 195 -11.64 -21.69 -3.35
N ILE A 196 -12.07 -20.53 -3.81
CA ILE A 196 -13.19 -19.78 -3.26
C ILE A 196 -14.26 -19.66 -4.36
N HIS A 197 -15.42 -20.26 -4.11
CA HIS A 197 -16.56 -20.31 -5.02
C HIS A 197 -17.85 -19.78 -4.39
N SER A 198 -17.83 -19.49 -3.10
CA SER A 198 -18.97 -18.97 -2.33
C SER A 198 -18.51 -17.96 -1.28
N GLN A 199 -19.45 -17.19 -0.75
CA GLN A 199 -19.18 -16.24 0.34
C GLN A 199 -18.78 -16.97 1.63
N GLU A 200 -19.36 -18.13 1.89
CA GLU A 200 -19.03 -18.96 3.06
C GLU A 200 -17.58 -19.46 3.01
N GLU A 201 -17.09 -19.85 1.82
CA GLU A 201 -15.69 -20.25 1.62
C GLU A 201 -14.73 -19.07 1.78
N ASP A 202 -15.12 -17.88 1.31
CA ASP A 202 -14.34 -16.65 1.47
C ASP A 202 -14.15 -16.28 2.95
N LEU A 203 -15.23 -16.36 3.73
CA LEU A 203 -15.18 -16.15 5.17
C LEU A 203 -14.31 -17.20 5.87
N ALA A 204 -14.44 -18.48 5.50
CA ALA A 204 -13.62 -19.54 6.09
C ALA A 204 -12.13 -19.40 5.76
N VAL A 205 -11.78 -18.89 4.57
CA VAL A 205 -10.39 -18.56 4.21
C VAL A 205 -9.91 -17.36 5.02
N SER A 206 -10.72 -16.31 5.13
CA SER A 206 -10.39 -15.10 5.88
C SER A 206 -10.11 -15.41 7.36
N ASP A 207 -10.98 -16.20 7.99
CA ASP A 207 -10.81 -16.66 9.38
C ASP A 207 -9.55 -17.53 9.53
N GLY A 208 -9.28 -18.39 8.55
CA GLY A 208 -8.07 -19.23 8.53
C GLY A 208 -6.79 -18.40 8.44
N CYS A 209 -6.78 -17.36 7.60
CA CYS A 209 -5.66 -16.42 7.50
C CYS A 209 -5.48 -15.63 8.80
N ALA A 210 -6.57 -15.17 9.42
CA ALA A 210 -6.51 -14.46 10.70
C ALA A 210 -6.00 -15.36 11.85
N ALA A 211 -6.35 -16.65 11.86
CA ALA A 211 -5.87 -17.60 12.86
C ALA A 211 -4.37 -17.91 12.75
N LEU A 212 -3.75 -17.69 11.60
CA LEU A 212 -2.30 -17.86 11.38
C LEU A 212 -1.47 -16.70 11.94
N ASN A 213 -2.07 -15.53 12.21
CA ASN A 213 -1.40 -14.36 12.78
C ASN A 213 -1.00 -14.51 14.26
N GLY A 214 -1.35 -15.63 14.91
CA GLY A 214 -1.11 -15.84 16.36
C GLY A 214 -1.92 -14.89 17.25
N PRO A 215 -2.01 -15.16 18.57
CA PRO A 215 -2.61 -14.25 19.54
C PRO A 215 -1.76 -13.00 19.80
#